data_AF-A0A2T2WWV2-F1
#
_entry.id   AF-A0A2T2WWV2-F1
#
_cell.length_a   1.000
_cell.length_b   1.000
_cell.length_c   1.000
_cell.angle_alpha   90.00
_cell.angle_beta   90.00
_cell.angle_gamma   90.00
#
_symmetry.space_group_name_H-M   'P 1'
#
loop_
_entity.id
_entity.type
_entity.pdbx_description
1 polymer ?
#
loop_
_entity_poly.entity_id
_entity_poly.type
_entity_poly.pdbx_seq_one_letter_code
_entity_poly.pdbx_strand_id
1 'polypeptide(L)' 'MDEVLTEQNVTLLDLLDRIIDHGVVIQGELKISVAEVDLIYINVKLLVSSISQLRRNQNDEDNLTNDVTNS' A
#
# COMPACT_ATOMS: atom_id res chain seq x y z
N MET A 1 -18.94 -31.33 -1.16
CA MET A 1 -18.55 -30.42 -0.06
C MET A 1 -17.26 -29.64 -0.39
N ASP A 2 -16.47 -30.05 -1.40
CA ASP A 2 -15.21 -29.38 -1.76
C ASP A 2 -15.34 -28.18 -2.72
N GLU A 3 -16.45 -28.11 -3.47
CA GLU A 3 -16.69 -27.03 -4.45
C GLU A 3 -16.82 -25.65 -3.79
N VAL A 4 -17.52 -25.57 -2.66
CA VAL A 4 -17.73 -24.33 -1.88
C VAL A 4 -16.43 -23.82 -1.23
N LEU A 5 -15.47 -24.71 -0.92
CA LEU A 5 -14.16 -24.31 -0.37
C LEU A 5 -13.24 -23.74 -1.45
N THR A 6 -13.42 -24.17 -2.69
CA THR A 6 -12.65 -23.70 -3.84
C THR A 6 -13.13 -22.32 -4.29
N GLU A 7 -14.45 -22.11 -4.33
CA GLU A 7 -15.05 -20.79 -4.61
C GLU A 7 -14.61 -19.72 -3.59
N GLN A 8 -14.59 -20.04 -2.30
CA GLN A 8 -14.14 -19.11 -1.26
C GLN A 8 -12.65 -18.71 -1.41
N ASN A 9 -11.78 -19.64 -1.80
CA ASN A 9 -10.38 -19.33 -2.04
C ASN A 9 -10.20 -18.37 -3.22
N VAL A 10 -10.93 -18.58 -4.31
CA VAL A 10 -10.90 -17.67 -5.48
C VAL A 10 -11.33 -16.27 -5.06
N THR A 11 -12.39 -16.14 -4.26
CA THR A 11 -12.84 -14.81 -3.80
C THR A 11 -11.86 -14.09 -2.88
N LEU A 12 -11.16 -14.79 -1.98
CA LEU A 12 -10.15 -14.16 -1.12
C LEU A 12 -8.93 -13.72 -1.94
N LEU A 13 -8.51 -14.53 -2.91
CA LEU A 13 -7.40 -14.23 -3.78
C LEU A 13 -7.68 -12.97 -4.62
N ASP A 14 -8.88 -12.89 -5.22
CA ASP A 14 -9.32 -11.71 -5.99
C ASP A 14 -9.37 -10.43 -5.12
N LEU A 15 -9.79 -10.55 -3.86
CA LEU A 15 -9.79 -9.44 -2.91
C LEU A 15 -8.36 -9.01 -2.55
N LEU A 16 -7.47 -9.98 -2.33
CA LEU A 16 -6.08 -9.72 -1.98
C LEU A 16 -5.33 -9.07 -3.15
N ASP A 17 -5.53 -9.57 -4.38
CA ASP A 17 -4.97 -8.97 -5.60
C ASP A 17 -5.44 -7.53 -5.79
N ARG A 18 -6.74 -7.26 -5.59
CA ARG A 18 -7.25 -5.89 -5.70
C ARG A 18 -6.64 -4.94 -4.66
N ILE A 19 -6.45 -5.41 -3.43
CA ILE A 19 -5.78 -4.66 -2.35
C ILE A 19 -4.31 -4.41 -2.69
N ILE A 20 -3.62 -5.39 -3.26
CA ILE A 20 -2.21 -5.30 -3.69
C ILE A 20 -2.07 -4.26 -4.82
N ASP A 21 -2.96 -4.29 -5.81
CA ASP A 21 -2.89 -3.43 -6.99
C ASP A 21 -3.19 -1.96 -6.68
N HIS A 22 -4.24 -1.71 -5.90
CA HIS A 22 -4.76 -0.35 -5.66
C HIS A 22 -4.22 0.26 -4.37
N GLY A 23 -3.74 -0.58 -3.44
CA GLY A 23 -3.39 -0.16 -2.09
C GLY A 23 -4.61 0.17 -1.22
N VAL A 24 -4.39 0.27 0.08
CA VAL A 24 -5.40 0.59 1.10
C VAL A 24 -4.92 1.74 1.96
N VAL A 25 -5.77 2.74 2.15
CA VAL A 25 -5.54 3.83 3.10
C VAL A 25 -6.18 3.49 4.43
N ILE A 26 -5.38 3.40 5.48
CA ILE A 26 -5.82 3.17 6.86
C ILE A 26 -5.78 4.52 7.58
N GLN A 27 -6.91 4.93 8.14
CA GLN A 27 -7.01 6.10 9.01
C GLN A 27 -7.24 5.63 10.43
N GLY A 28 -6.51 6.21 11.37
CA GLY A 28 -6.61 5.86 12.78
C GLY A 28 -6.04 6.94 13.68
N GLU A 29 -6.13 6.70 14.96
CA GLU A 29 -5.74 7.64 16.00
C GLU A 29 -4.83 6.90 16.97
N LEU A 30 -3.65 7.45 17.25
CA LEU A 30 -2.70 6.91 18.21
C LEU A 30 -2.67 7.80 19.43
N LYS A 31 -2.96 7.21 20.59
CA LYS A 31 -2.90 7.88 21.89
C LYS A 31 -1.81 7.27 22.75
N ILE A 32 -0.90 8.10 23.25
CA ILE A 32 0.14 7.68 24.20
C ILE A 32 -0.26 8.22 25.57
N SER A 33 -0.47 7.29 26.50
CA SER A 33 -0.93 7.59 27.86
C SER A 33 0.04 7.03 28.89
N VAL A 34 0.21 7.74 30.01
CA VAL A 34 1.05 7.33 31.15
C VAL A 34 0.26 7.58 32.43
N ALA A 35 0.20 6.56 33.30
CA ALA A 35 -0.52 6.64 34.58
C ALA A 35 -1.93 7.22 34.42
N GLU A 36 -2.70 6.66 33.47
CA GLU A 36 -4.09 7.06 33.17
C GLU A 36 -4.27 8.49 32.64
N VAL A 37 -3.19 9.22 32.38
CA VAL A 37 -3.20 10.54 31.74
C VAL A 37 -2.83 10.41 30.27
N ASP A 38 -3.58 11.10 29.41
CA ASP A 38 -3.33 11.17 27.98
C ASP A 38 -2.32 12.29 27.68
N LEU A 39 -1.19 11.96 27.05
CA LEU A 39 -0.10 12.92 26.78
C LEU A 39 -0.08 13.37 25.32
N ILE A 40 -0.18 12.41 24.40
CA ILE A 40 0.01 12.66 22.98
C ILE A 40 -1.15 12.03 22.21
N TYR A 41 -1.70 12.81 21.29
CA TYR A 41 -2.72 12.36 20.36
C TYR A 41 -2.26 12.63 18.93
N ILE A 42 -2.24 11.60 18.10
CA ILE A 42 -1.72 11.66 16.74
C ILE A 42 -2.78 11.09 15.80
N ASN A 43 -3.15 11.87 14.79
CA ASN A 43 -3.92 11.38 13.66
C ASN A 43 -2.99 10.63 12.71
N VAL A 44 -3.23 9.35 12.49
CA VAL A 44 -2.41 8.46 11.67
C VAL A 44 -3.14 8.17 10.36
N LYS A 45 -2.47 8.43 9.24
CA LYS A 45 -2.89 7.98 7.91
C LYS A 45 -1.77 7.13 7.32
N LEU A 46 -2.05 5.87 7.04
CA LEU A 46 -1.11 4.91 6.49
C LEU A 46 -1.61 4.49 5.11
N LEU A 47 -0.75 4.53 4.10
CA LEU A 47 -1.01 3.92 2.80
C LEU A 47 -0.27 2.58 2.74
N VAL A 48 -1.01 1.49 2.59
CA VAL A 48 -0.48 0.14 2.42
C VAL A 48 -0.61 -0.21 0.94
N SER A 49 0.50 -0.23 0.21
CA SER A 49 0.51 -0.61 -1.22
C SER A 49 1.51 -1.73 -1.47
N SER A 50 1.36 -2.45 -2.58
CA SER A 50 2.35 -3.43 -3.01
C SER A 50 3.73 -2.79 -3.24
N ILE A 51 4.78 -3.49 -2.82
CA ILE A 51 6.19 -3.11 -3.05
C ILE A 51 6.48 -2.97 -4.55
N SER A 52 5.78 -3.73 -5.39
CA SER A 52 5.89 -3.66 -6.85
C SER A 52 5.50 -2.29 -7.41
N GLN A 53 4.49 -1.63 -6.83
CA GLN A 53 4.02 -0.31 -7.24
C GLN A 53 5.01 0.79 -6.80
N LEU A 54 5.58 0.65 -5.59
CA LEU A 54 6.51 1.64 -5.02
C LEU A 54 7.80 1.81 -5.85
N ARG A 55 8.25 0.75 -6.51
CA ARG A 55 9.47 0.77 -7.35
C ARG A 55 9.22 1.32 -8.76
N ARG A 56 7.98 1.28 -9.27
CA ARG A 56 7.65 1.78 -10.62
C ARG A 56 7.78 3.30 -10.71
N ASN A 57 7.40 4.01 -9.64
CA ASN A 57 7.40 5.48 -9.57
C ASN A 57 8.80 6.12 -9.44
N GLN A 58 9.89 5.33 -9.44
CA GLN A 58 11.27 5.85 -9.36
C GLN A 58 12.03 5.78 -10.69
N ASN A 59 11.50 5.12 -11.73
CA ASN A 59 12.25 4.84 -12.97
C ASN A 59 11.90 5.77 -14.15
N ASP A 60 10.96 6.70 -13.97
CA ASP A 60 10.49 7.57 -15.07
C ASP A 60 11.31 8.87 -15.23
N GLU A 61 12.29 9.16 -14.35
CA GLU A 61 13.09 10.40 -14.42
C GLU A 61 14.44 10.26 -15.17
N ASP A 62 14.92 9.05 -15.48
CA ASP A 62 16.30 8.85 -15.97
C ASP A 62 16.48 8.88 -17.50
N ASN A 63 15.43 9.10 -18.31
CA ASN A 63 15.52 8.88 -19.77
C ASN A 63 15.36 10.13 -20.68
N LEU A 64 15.61 11.35 -20.18
CA LEU A 64 15.50 12.58 -21.01
C LEU A 64 16.84 13.26 -21.40
N THR A 65 18.00 12.75 -20.98
CA THR A 65 19.29 13.44 -21.21
C THR A 65 20.14 12.85 -22.35
N ASN A 66 19.72 11.74 -22.96
CA ASN A 66 20.58 10.98 -23.89
C ASN A 66 20.49 11.39 -25.37
N ASP A 67 19.65 12.36 -25.74
CA ASP A 67 19.42 12.74 -27.14
C ASP A 67 20.28 13.91 -27.66
N VAL A 68 21.13 14.56 -26.83
CA VAL A 68 21.85 15.78 -27.26
C VAL A 68 23.36 15.55 -27.54
N THR A 69 23.93 14.38 -27.26
CA THR A 69 25.38 14.16 -27.46
C THR A 69 25.73 13.48 -28.79
N ASN A 70 24.75 13.17 -29.64
CA ASN A 70 25.01 12.58 -30.95
C ASN A 70 24.54 13.49 -32.09
N SER A 71 25.27 14.57 -32.32
CA SER A 71 25.30 15.34 -33.59
C SER A 71 26.64 16.03 -33.75
#